data_AF-A0A164J2T7-F1
#
_entry.id   AF-A0A164J2T7-F1
#
_cell.length_a   1.000
_cell.length_b   1.000
_cell.length_c   1.000
_cell.angle_alpha   90.00
_cell.angle_beta   90.00
_cell.angle_gamma   90.00
#
_symmetry.space_group_name_H-M   'P 1'
#
loop_
_entity.id
_entity.type
_entity.pdbx_description
1 polymer ?
#
loop_
_entity_poly.entity_id
_entity_poly.type
_entity_poly.pdbx_seq_one_letter_code
_entity_poly.pdbx_strand_id
1 'polypeptide(L)' 'RRHVPNEYDCIKKVVEAKIGQCTAVTIILDIWSSKRMCGFIGFNLEAVTKTFEMFTAFLCIRQMTGRHTGEAIL' A
#
# COMPACT_ATOMS: atom_id res chain seq x y z
N ARG A 1 -8.07 -21.83 7.57
CA ARG A 1 -7.32 -21.02 6.57
C ARG A 1 -8.22 -20.20 5.62
N ARG A 2 -9.56 -20.19 5.75
CA ARG A 2 -10.48 -19.37 4.93
C ARG A 2 -10.78 -17.96 5.48
N HIS A 3 -10.09 -17.54 6.54
CA HIS A 3 -10.41 -16.29 7.26
C HIS A 3 -9.81 -15.05 6.57
N VAL A 4 -8.56 -15.17 6.11
CA VAL A 4 -7.77 -14.05 5.58
C VAL A 4 -8.42 -13.33 4.39
N PRO A 5 -9.02 -14.00 3.38
CA PRO A 5 -9.67 -13.28 2.28
C PRO A 5 -10.90 -12.46 2.73
N ASN A 6 -11.72 -13.01 3.62
CA ASN A 6 -12.90 -12.30 4.13
C ASN A 6 -12.50 -11.13 5.04
N GLU A 7 -11.45 -11.29 5.84
CA GLU A 7 -10.86 -10.20 6.63
C GLU A 7 -10.27 -9.12 5.73
N TYR A 8 -9.61 -9.51 4.63
CA TYR A 8 -9.09 -8.58 3.64
C TYR A 8 -10.20 -7.69 3.07
N ASP A 9 -11.32 -8.26 2.63
CA ASP A 9 -12.43 -7.46 2.09
C ASP A 9 -13.05 -6.54 3.14
N CYS A 10 -13.10 -6.96 4.39
CA CYS A 10 -13.57 -6.13 5.51
C CYS A 10 -12.61 -4.95 5.76
N ILE A 11 -11.31 -5.22 5.87
CA ILE A 11 -10.26 -4.21 6.09
C ILE A 11 -10.21 -3.24 4.92
N LYS A 12 -10.30 -3.75 3.69
CA LYS A 12 -10.34 -2.94 2.47
C LYS A 12 -11.46 -1.90 2.53
N LYS A 13 -12.68 -2.31 2.87
CA LYS A 13 -13.82 -1.38 3.02
C LYS A 13 -13.57 -0.32 4.09
N VAL A 14 -12.98 -0.70 5.22
CA VAL A 14 -12.63 0.24 6.30
C VAL A 14 -11.59 1.26 5.83
N VAL A 15 -10.55 0.80 5.14
CA VAL A 15 -9.48 1.65 4.60
C VAL A 15 -10.05 2.59 3.53
N GLU A 16 -10.84 2.09 2.58
CA GLU A 16 -11.50 2.91 1.55
C GLU A 16 -12.40 4.00 2.15
N ALA A 17 -13.20 3.64 3.17
CA ALA A 17 -14.04 4.61 3.87
C ALA A 17 -13.22 5.69 4.58
N LYS A 18 -12.08 5.32 5.19
CA LYS A 18 -11.19 6.26 5.88
C LYS A 18 -10.45 7.18 4.91
N ILE A 19 -10.02 6.65 3.75
CA ILE A 19 -9.46 7.46 2.65
C ILE A 19 -10.47 8.51 2.18
N GLY A 20 -11.76 8.15 2.05
CA GLY A 20 -12.83 9.10 1.70
C GLY A 20 -13.05 10.23 2.70
N GLN A 21 -12.52 10.11 3.92
CA GLN A 21 -12.58 11.13 4.97
C GLN A 21 -11.31 11.99 5.03
N CYS A 22 -10.30 11.70 4.20
CA CYS A 22 -9.03 12.41 4.18
C CYS A 22 -9.09 13.70 3.34
N THR A 23 -8.34 14.71 3.77
CA THR A 23 -8.16 16.00 3.06
C THR A 23 -6.90 16.00 2.22
N ALA A 24 -5.88 15.28 2.65
CA ALA A 24 -4.63 15.08 1.94
C ALA A 24 -4.23 13.60 2.03
N VAL A 25 -3.70 13.07 0.94
CA VAL A 25 -3.24 11.68 0.82
C VAL A 25 -1.93 11.68 0.04
N THR A 26 -0.94 10.98 0.59
CA THR A 26 0.37 10.72 -0.01
C THR A 26 0.56 9.22 -0.12
N ILE A 27 1.02 8.76 -1.28
CA ILE A 27 1.44 7.38 -1.47
C ILE A 27 2.97 7.36 -1.45
N ILE A 28 3.53 6.55 -0.55
CA ILE A 28 4.96 6.31 -0.44
C ILE A 28 5.27 4.99 -1.15
N LEU A 29 6.08 5.09 -2.20
CA LEU A 29 6.67 3.95 -2.87
C LEU A 29 8.01 3.62 -2.22
N ASP A 30 8.10 2.45 -1.62
CA ASP A 30 9.35 1.93 -1.06
C ASP A 30 9.88 0.85 -2.00
N ILE A 31 11.12 0.99 -2.48
CA ILE A 31 11.74 0.08 -3.44
C ILE A 31 13.04 -0.45 -2.83
N TRP A 32 13.11 -1.77 -2.69
CA TRP A 32 14.28 -2.42 -2.13
C TRP A 32 14.55 -3.76 -2.80
N SER A 33 15.79 -4.23 -2.67
CA SER A 33 16.19 -5.57 -3.10
C SER A 33 16.63 -6.41 -1.91
N SER A 34 16.22 -7.68 -1.89
CA SER A 34 16.76 -8.66 -0.95
C SER A 34 18.19 -9.06 -1.31
N LYS A 35 18.91 -9.70 -0.37
CA LYS A 35 20.24 -10.30 -0.60
C LYS A 35 20.26 -11.37 -1.70
N ARG A 36 19.09 -11.89 -2.11
CA ARG A 36 18.93 -12.87 -3.19
C ARG A 36 18.64 -12.21 -4.55
N MET A 37 18.85 -10.89 -4.66
CA MET A 37 18.57 -10.10 -5.87
C MET A 37 17.08 -10.10 -6.28
N CYS A 38 16.16 -10.43 -5.37
CA CYS A 38 14.73 -10.20 -5.59
C CYS A 38 14.40 -8.75 -5.25
N GLY A 39 13.92 -7.98 -6.23
CA GLY A 39 13.40 -6.63 -6.01
C GLY A 39 11.94 -6.64 -5.55
N PHE A 40 11.58 -5.67 -4.74
CA PHE A 40 10.26 -5.46 -4.20
C PHE A 40 9.88 -3.99 -4.33
N ILE A 41 8.58 -3.75 -4.49
CA ILE A 41 7.98 -2.44 -4.36
C ILE A 41 6.82 -2.53 -3.37
N GLY A 42 6.89 -1.73 -2.31
CA GLY A 42 5.86 -1.54 -1.31
C GLY A 42 5.10 -0.25 -1.55
N PHE A 43 3.79 -0.28 -1.30
CA PHE A 43 2.90 0.85 -1.42
C PHE A 43 2.32 1.14 -0.04
N ASN A 44 2.74 2.26 0.53
CA ASN A 44 2.21 2.77 1.80
C ASN A 44 1.41 4.04 1.53
N LEU A 45 0.39 4.27 2.34
CA LEU A 45 -0.41 5.46 2.33
C LEU A 45 -0.20 6.20 3.64
N GLU A 46 0.04 7.50 3.54
CA GLU A 46 -0.04 8.45 4.65
C GLU A 46 -1.07 9.51 4.28
N ALA A 47 -1.97 9.81 5.20
CA ALA A 47 -3.05 10.74 4.97
C ALA A 47 -3.44 11.47 6.25
N VAL A 48 -4.17 12.56 6.08
CA VAL A 48 -4.73 13.36 7.18
C VAL A 48 -6.23 13.47 7.00
N THR A 49 -7.00 13.16 8.04
CA THR A 49 -8.46 13.29 8.02
C THR A 49 -8.90 14.75 8.09
N LYS A 50 -10.19 15.01 7.81
CA LYS A 50 -10.81 16.33 8.06
C LYS A 50 -10.73 16.78 9.52
N THR A 51 -10.55 15.85 10.45
CA THR A 51 -10.38 16.11 11.89
C THR A 51 -8.91 16.21 12.31
N PHE A 52 -7.99 16.31 11.35
CA PHE A 52 -6.53 16.38 11.58
C PHE A 52 -5.93 15.13 12.23
N GLU A 53 -6.59 13.98 12.10
CA GLU A 53 -6.02 12.70 12.52
C GLU A 53 -5.09 12.15 11.44
N MET A 54 -3.91 11.68 11.85
CA MET A 54 -3.00 10.98 10.96
C MET A 54 -3.54 9.57 10.69
N PHE A 55 -3.49 9.17 9.43
CA PHE A 55 -3.89 7.85 8.97
C PHE A 55 -2.78 7.26 8.12
N THR A 56 -2.33 6.06 8.50
CA THR A 56 -1.36 5.29 7.72
C THR A 56 -1.92 3.92 7.37
N ALA A 57 -1.64 3.44 6.17
CA ALA A 57 -2.05 2.12 5.72
C ALA A 57 -1.02 1.49 4.79
N PHE A 58 -0.69 0.23 5.03
CA PHE A 58 0.04 -0.60 4.07
C PHE A 58 -0.96 -1.13 3.04
N LEU A 59 -0.77 -0.78 1.77
CA LEU A 59 -1.71 -1.13 0.70
C LEU A 59 -1.35 -2.49 0.08
N CYS A 60 -0.11 -2.62 -0.39
CA CYS A 60 0.39 -3.86 -0.94
C CYS A 60 1.92 -3.88 -1.05
N ILE A 61 2.45 -5.07 -1.27
CA ILE A 61 3.81 -5.32 -1.71
C ILE A 61 3.76 -6.19 -2.95
N ARG A 62 4.58 -5.85 -3.95
CA ARG A 62 4.75 -6.65 -5.15
C ARG A 62 6.22 -7.01 -5.31
N GLN A 63 6.49 -8.29 -5.56
CA GLN A 63 7.81 -8.70 -6.04
C GLN A 63 7.96 -8.24 -7.49
N MET A 64 9.03 -7.51 -7.77
CA MET A 64 9.37 -7.09 -9.14
C MET A 64 10.09 -8.24 -9.84
N THR A 65 9.45 -8.82 -10.85
CA THR A 65 10.04 -9.88 -11.68
C THR A 65 10.58 -9.27 -12.98
N GLY A 66 11.81 -9.63 -13.37
CA GLY A 66 12.41 -9.14 -14.62
C GLY A 66 13.23 -7.87 -14.43
N ARG A 67 13.20 -6.94 -15.39
CA ARG A 67 13.97 -5.69 -15.34
C ARG A 67 13.23 -4.64 -14.50
N HIS A 68 13.94 -3.97 -13.60
CA HIS A 68 13.41 -2.89 -12.76
C HIS A 68 13.32 -1.56 -13.54
N THR A 69 12.63 -1.56 -14.68
CA THR A 69 12.44 -0.34 -15.47
C THR A 69 11.24 0.47 -14.98
N GLY A 70 11.14 1.75 -15.35
CA GLY A 70 10.03 2.61 -14.94
C GLY A 70 8.66 2.09 -15.40
N GLU A 71 8.60 1.45 -16.57
CA GLU A 71 7.39 0.82 -17.10
C GLU A 71 6.92 -0.37 -16.26
N ALA A 72 7.84 -1.04 -15.55
CA ALA A 72 7.49 -2.14 -14.67
C ALA A 72 6.94 -1.66 -13.32
N ILE A 73 7.06 -0.38 -12.99
CA ILE A 73 6.57 0.24 -11.74
C ILE A 73 5.11 0.73 -11.90
N LEU A 74 4.72 1.17 -13.09
CA LEU A 74 3.36 1.57 -13.47
C LEU A 74 2.43 0.36 -13.69
#